data_AF-A0A7R9PA96-F1
#
_entry.id   AF-A0A7R9PA96-F1
#
_cell.length_a   1.000
_cell.length_b   1.000
_cell.length_c   1.000
_cell.angle_alpha   90.00
_cell.angle_beta   90.00
_cell.angle_gamma   90.00
#
_symmetry.space_group_name_H-M   'P 1'
#
loop_
_entity.id
_entity.type
_entity.pdbx_description
1 polymer ?
#
loop_
_entity_poly.entity_id
_entity_poly.type
_entity_poly.pdbx_seq_one_letter_code
_entity_poly.pdbx_strand_id
1 'polypeptide(L)'
;MLVLSDPIQPRGSAIAKIVGTNAQRYEHINERVTMYVYEEIINGKKLTEIINETHENVKYLPGKILPSNVVAVPDVVEAAKDADVLIFVVPHQFIRTLCSTLLGRIKPTAVGLSLIKGFDVAEGGGIDLISHIITRHLKIPVSVLMGANLAGEVADEKFCETTIVYCDSSALDHVTGNIADCDSNLDLPIIGNPVYCDSSALDHVTGNIADCDSNLDLPIISNPVYCDSSALDHVTGNIADCDSNLNLPIISNPVYCDRCRDKRLAPLFRDIIQTDYFRVVVVDDVEAVEVCGALKNIVACGAGFVDGLGLGDNTKAAVIRLGLMEMIRFISVFYPGSKLSTFFESCGVADLVTTCYGGRNRKISEAFVRTGKSIEELEKELLNGQKLQGPITALEVNHMLKNKSMDDKFPLFTAIHRICVGELKPDQLINCIREHPEHM
;
A
#
# COMPACT_ATOMS: atom_id res chain seq x y z
N MET A 1 -20.62 10.34 0.27
CA MET A 1 -19.26 9.74 0.42
C MET A 1 -18.92 9.61 1.88
N LEU A 2 -18.05 8.67 2.26
CA LEU A 2 -17.55 8.51 3.63
C LEU A 2 -16.03 8.73 3.68
N VAL A 3 -15.59 9.58 4.62
CA VAL A 3 -14.20 9.64 5.08
C VAL A 3 -14.09 8.91 6.41
N LEU A 4 -13.36 7.81 6.42
CA LEU A 4 -13.03 7.07 7.64
C LEU A 4 -11.85 7.78 8.31
N SER A 5 -12.16 8.69 9.23
CA SER A 5 -11.16 9.42 10.00
C SER A 5 -10.93 8.76 11.36
N ASP A 6 -9.66 8.68 11.77
CA ASP A 6 -9.27 8.06 13.03
C ASP A 6 -9.08 9.09 14.16
N PRO A 7 -9.29 8.69 15.43
CA PRO A 7 -8.98 9.43 16.66
C PRO A 7 -7.50 9.66 16.96
N ILE A 8 -6.54 9.58 16.05
CA ILE A 8 -5.12 9.77 16.42
C ILE A 8 -4.37 10.66 15.44
N GLN A 9 -4.94 11.01 14.27
CA GLN A 9 -4.20 11.71 13.22
C GLN A 9 -4.94 12.88 12.54
N PRO A 10 -4.26 14.01 12.29
CA PRO A 10 -4.81 15.17 11.55
C PRO A 10 -5.23 14.85 10.10
N ARG A 11 -4.70 13.77 9.51
CA ARG A 11 -4.86 13.50 8.07
C ARG A 11 -6.32 13.26 7.68
N GLY A 12 -7.10 12.54 8.50
CA GLY A 12 -8.51 12.28 8.20
C GLY A 12 -9.32 13.58 8.06
N SER A 13 -9.16 14.51 9.00
CA SER A 13 -9.81 15.83 8.96
C SER A 13 -9.33 16.70 7.79
N ALA A 14 -8.03 16.68 7.47
CA ALA A 14 -7.48 17.45 6.35
C ALA A 14 -8.05 16.94 5.00
N ILE A 15 -8.21 15.63 4.84
CA ILE A 15 -8.83 15.02 3.66
C ILE A 15 -10.33 15.28 3.64
N ALA A 16 -11.01 15.21 4.79
CA ALA A 16 -12.43 15.57 4.86
C ALA A 16 -12.69 17.03 4.46
N LYS A 17 -11.77 17.95 4.78
CA LYS A 17 -11.82 19.33 4.29
C LYS A 17 -11.80 19.39 2.77
N ILE A 18 -10.82 18.74 2.12
CA ILE A 18 -10.71 18.67 0.65
C ILE A 18 -11.96 18.06 0.02
N VAL A 19 -12.36 16.88 0.52
CA VAL A 19 -13.48 16.11 -0.02
C VAL A 19 -14.80 16.87 0.15
N GLY A 20 -15.01 17.51 1.29
CA GLY A 20 -16.18 18.36 1.54
C GLY A 20 -16.24 19.54 0.58
N THR A 21 -15.12 20.23 0.35
CA THR A 21 -15.05 21.34 -0.59
C THR A 21 -15.33 20.89 -2.03
N ASN A 22 -14.78 19.77 -2.46
CA ASN A 22 -14.98 19.27 -3.82
C ASN A 22 -16.38 18.67 -4.04
N ALA A 23 -16.99 18.07 -3.01
CA ALA A 23 -18.37 17.58 -3.07
C ALA A 23 -19.39 18.69 -3.37
N GLN A 24 -19.08 19.95 -3.03
CA GLN A 24 -19.91 21.11 -3.37
C GLN A 24 -19.70 21.63 -4.80
N ARG A 25 -18.60 21.23 -5.46
CA ARG A 25 -18.19 21.74 -6.77
C ARG A 25 -18.73 20.90 -7.93
N TYR A 26 -18.90 19.60 -7.72
CA TYR A 26 -19.24 18.66 -8.79
C TYR A 26 -20.65 18.08 -8.59
N GLU A 27 -21.53 18.30 -9.56
CA GLU A 27 -22.93 17.84 -9.50
C GLU A 27 -23.09 16.31 -9.41
N HIS A 28 -22.11 15.56 -9.94
CA HIS A 28 -22.11 14.10 -9.90
C HIS A 28 -21.65 13.52 -8.54
N ILE A 29 -21.25 14.38 -7.60
CA ILE A 29 -20.82 14.01 -6.26
C ILE A 29 -21.88 14.48 -5.25
N ASN A 30 -22.33 13.58 -4.38
CA ASN A 30 -23.27 13.97 -3.33
C ASN A 30 -22.61 14.98 -2.38
N GLU A 31 -23.25 16.15 -2.20
CA GLU A 31 -22.74 17.22 -1.35
C GLU A 31 -22.47 16.73 0.09
N ARG A 32 -23.32 15.85 0.62
CA ARG A 32 -23.17 15.38 1.99
C ARG A 32 -22.01 14.39 2.12
N VAL A 33 -21.03 14.74 2.96
CA VAL A 33 -19.88 13.91 3.30
C VAL A 33 -20.01 13.44 4.75
N THR A 34 -20.09 12.13 4.97
CA THR A 34 -19.96 11.57 6.32
C THR A 34 -18.49 11.44 6.69
N MET A 35 -18.15 11.76 7.93
CA MET A 35 -16.83 11.53 8.49
C MET A 35 -17.00 10.66 9.72
N TYR A 36 -16.52 9.41 9.68
CA TYR A 36 -16.48 8.59 10.89
C TYR A 36 -15.50 9.21 11.87
N VAL A 37 -15.91 9.39 13.12
CA VAL A 37 -15.09 9.94 14.19
C VAL A 37 -15.30 9.08 15.43
N TYR A 38 -14.26 8.40 15.89
CA TYR A 38 -14.34 7.67 17.15
C TYR A 38 -14.70 8.64 18.29
N GLU A 39 -15.70 8.27 19.08
CA GLU A 39 -16.28 9.18 20.05
C GLU A 39 -15.34 9.42 21.24
N GLU A 40 -15.14 10.69 21.55
CA GLU A 40 -14.32 11.13 22.67
C GLU A 40 -14.99 12.29 23.40
N ILE A 41 -14.75 12.39 24.70
CA ILE A 41 -15.27 13.49 25.51
C ILE A 41 -14.20 14.58 25.65
N ILE A 42 -14.44 15.75 25.06
CA ILE A 42 -13.58 16.92 25.16
C ILE A 42 -14.33 17.98 25.97
N ASN A 43 -13.77 18.36 27.12
CA ASN A 43 -14.37 19.35 28.03
C ASN A 43 -15.85 19.05 28.37
N GLY A 44 -16.19 17.77 28.56
CA GLY A 44 -17.54 17.33 28.91
C GLY A 44 -18.52 17.19 27.74
N LYS A 45 -18.07 17.43 26.50
CA LYS A 45 -18.89 17.32 25.28
C LYS A 45 -18.32 16.27 24.33
N LYS A 46 -19.21 15.60 23.57
CA LYS A 46 -18.81 14.65 22.53
C LYS A 46 -18.07 15.36 21.39
N LEU A 47 -16.96 14.78 20.94
CA LEU A 47 -16.15 15.34 19.86
C LEU A 47 -16.97 15.45 18.56
N THR A 48 -17.84 14.49 18.29
CA THR A 48 -18.72 14.54 17.11
C THR A 48 -19.68 15.72 17.16
N GLU A 49 -20.25 16.04 18.33
CA GLU A 49 -21.10 17.22 18.53
C GLU A 49 -20.31 18.52 18.37
N ILE A 50 -19.09 18.60 18.91
CA ILE A 50 -18.21 19.75 18.73
C ILE A 50 -17.94 19.98 17.24
N ILE A 51 -17.54 18.93 16.51
CA ILE A 51 -17.25 19.04 15.07
C ILE A 51 -18.49 19.47 14.30
N ASN A 52 -19.67 18.91 14.59
CA ASN A 52 -20.89 19.25 13.85
C ASN A 52 -21.42 20.66 14.13
N GLU A 53 -21.13 21.24 15.30
CA GLU A 53 -21.56 22.61 15.64
C GLU A 53 -20.55 23.68 15.24
N THR A 54 -19.26 23.40 15.45
CA THR A 54 -18.18 24.38 15.23
C THR A 54 -17.50 24.21 13.88
N HIS A 55 -17.76 23.09 13.20
CA HIS A 55 -17.04 22.65 12.02
C HIS A 55 -15.53 22.57 12.24
N GLU A 56 -15.07 22.29 13.45
CA GLU A 56 -13.66 22.18 13.79
C GLU A 56 -13.37 20.87 14.53
N ASN A 57 -12.37 20.13 14.07
CA ASN A 57 -11.81 19.03 14.85
C ASN A 57 -10.78 19.60 15.83
N VAL A 58 -11.28 20.13 16.96
CA VAL A 58 -10.50 20.86 17.98
C VAL A 58 -9.32 20.05 18.57
N LYS A 59 -9.36 18.71 18.46
CA LYS A 59 -8.30 17.85 18.97
C LYS A 59 -7.25 17.52 17.92
N TYR A 60 -7.68 17.09 16.73
CA TYR A 60 -6.77 16.55 15.71
C TYR A 60 -6.38 17.54 14.62
N LEU A 61 -7.17 18.60 14.39
CA LEU A 61 -6.86 19.64 13.41
C LEU A 61 -7.30 21.03 13.91
N PRO A 62 -6.72 21.51 15.02
CA PRO A 62 -7.14 22.75 15.65
C PRO A 62 -6.92 23.98 14.75
N GLY A 63 -7.84 24.93 14.81
CA GLY A 63 -7.83 26.18 14.05
C GLY A 63 -8.19 26.03 12.57
N LYS A 64 -8.67 24.85 12.14
CA LYS A 64 -9.04 24.58 10.74
C LYS A 64 -10.53 24.26 10.63
N ILE A 65 -11.23 25.09 9.88
CA ILE A 65 -12.67 24.94 9.64
C ILE A 65 -12.88 23.93 8.50
N LEU A 66 -13.70 22.92 8.80
CA LEU A 66 -14.23 21.94 7.86
C LEU A 66 -15.45 22.55 7.13
N PRO A 67 -15.72 22.14 5.88
CA PRO A 67 -16.93 22.53 5.17
C PRO A 67 -18.20 22.08 5.91
N SER A 68 -19.28 22.86 5.85
CA SER A 68 -20.51 22.60 6.61
C SER A 68 -21.26 21.34 6.19
N ASN A 69 -20.98 20.83 4.99
CA ASN A 69 -21.49 19.57 4.45
C ASN A 69 -20.72 18.33 4.94
N VAL A 70 -19.64 18.50 5.71
CA VAL A 70 -18.94 17.42 6.41
C VAL A 70 -19.61 17.19 7.76
N VAL A 71 -20.13 15.98 7.98
CA VAL A 71 -20.84 15.61 9.21
C VAL A 71 -20.10 14.48 9.92
N ALA A 72 -19.67 14.74 11.15
CA ALA A 72 -19.08 13.76 12.03
C ALA A 72 -20.14 12.75 12.52
N VAL A 73 -19.84 11.46 12.39
CA VAL A 73 -20.71 10.36 12.79
C VAL A 73 -19.91 9.38 13.68
N PRO A 74 -20.39 9.07 14.90
CA PRO A 74 -19.64 8.23 15.83
C PRO A 74 -19.78 6.72 15.59
N ASP A 75 -20.79 6.31 14.82
CA ASP A 75 -20.98 4.93 14.42
C ASP A 75 -20.52 4.72 12.98
N VAL A 76 -19.57 3.79 12.79
CA VAL A 76 -18.92 3.60 11.48
C VAL A 76 -19.83 2.94 10.46
N VAL A 77 -20.78 2.11 10.91
CA VAL A 77 -21.74 1.44 10.04
C VAL A 77 -22.75 2.46 9.52
N GLU A 78 -23.29 3.30 10.40
CA GLU A 78 -24.18 4.40 10.04
C GLU A 78 -23.50 5.41 9.11
N ALA A 79 -22.21 5.68 9.34
CA ALA A 79 -21.43 6.56 8.46
C ALA A 79 -21.24 5.96 7.05
N ALA A 80 -21.19 4.63 6.92
CA ALA A 80 -20.83 3.90 5.70
C ALA A 80 -22.02 3.36 4.90
N LYS A 81 -23.18 3.14 5.53
CA LYS A 81 -24.31 2.38 4.96
C LYS A 81 -24.73 2.83 3.55
N ASP A 82 -24.70 4.13 3.30
CA ASP A 82 -25.16 4.74 2.05
C ASP A 82 -24.01 5.22 1.15
N ALA A 83 -22.75 4.98 1.54
CA ALA A 83 -21.59 5.51 0.83
C ALA A 83 -21.23 4.67 -0.40
N ASP A 84 -21.17 5.32 -1.57
CA ASP A 84 -20.64 4.71 -2.81
C ASP A 84 -19.10 4.75 -2.85
N VAL A 85 -18.49 5.68 -2.12
CA VAL A 85 -17.03 5.83 -1.99
C VAL A 85 -16.65 5.84 -0.50
N LEU A 86 -15.76 4.93 -0.11
CA LEU A 86 -15.16 4.84 1.21
C LEU A 86 -13.68 5.25 1.15
N ILE A 87 -13.32 6.34 1.84
CA ILE A 87 -11.95 6.83 1.92
C ILE A 87 -11.34 6.40 3.26
N PHE A 88 -10.40 5.45 3.23
CA PHE A 88 -9.76 4.88 4.41
C PHE A 88 -8.55 5.72 4.83
N VAL A 89 -8.67 6.44 5.95
CA VAL A 89 -7.62 7.31 6.50
C VAL A 89 -7.41 7.03 7.99
N VAL A 90 -7.21 5.76 8.31
CA VAL A 90 -6.96 5.27 9.68
C VAL A 90 -5.55 4.70 9.82
N PRO A 91 -4.95 4.66 11.01
CA PRO A 91 -3.75 3.88 11.28
C PRO A 91 -3.94 2.42 10.87
N HIS A 92 -2.91 1.83 10.24
CA HIS A 92 -3.00 0.48 9.68
C HIS A 92 -3.42 -0.57 10.73
N GLN A 93 -3.03 -0.43 12.00
CA GLN A 93 -3.37 -1.38 13.05
C GLN A 93 -4.87 -1.55 13.31
N PHE A 94 -5.71 -0.58 12.90
CA PHE A 94 -7.15 -0.62 13.09
C PHE A 94 -7.90 -1.18 11.87
N ILE A 95 -7.20 -1.44 10.76
CA ILE A 95 -7.89 -1.74 9.49
C ILE A 95 -8.66 -3.05 9.52
N ARG A 96 -8.11 -4.10 10.16
CA ARG A 96 -8.77 -5.41 10.24
C ARG A 96 -10.06 -5.33 11.06
N THR A 97 -10.01 -4.70 12.23
CA THR A 97 -11.20 -4.48 13.08
C THR A 97 -12.25 -3.67 12.34
N LEU A 98 -11.83 -2.58 11.68
CA LEU A 98 -12.71 -1.72 10.91
C LEU A 98 -13.40 -2.48 9.76
N CYS A 99 -12.64 -3.27 8.99
CA CYS A 99 -13.19 -4.09 7.91
C CYS A 99 -14.18 -5.15 8.45
N SER A 100 -13.87 -5.80 9.57
CA SER A 100 -14.78 -6.75 10.21
C SER A 100 -16.10 -6.11 10.64
N THR A 101 -16.07 -4.87 11.14
CA THR A 101 -17.29 -4.13 11.50
C THR A 101 -18.13 -3.74 10.28
N LEU A 102 -17.49 -3.42 9.15
CA LEU A 102 -18.16 -3.01 7.92
C LEU A 102 -18.62 -4.18 7.03
N LEU A 103 -18.14 -5.40 7.28
CA LEU A 103 -18.47 -6.58 6.48
C LEU A 103 -19.99 -6.83 6.42
N GLY A 104 -20.54 -6.84 5.19
CA GLY A 104 -21.96 -7.03 4.95
C GLY A 104 -22.85 -5.84 5.34
N ARG A 105 -22.25 -4.68 5.66
CA ARG A 105 -22.94 -3.46 6.11
C ARG A 105 -22.70 -2.24 5.22
N ILE A 106 -22.02 -2.43 4.09
CA ILE A 106 -21.76 -1.40 3.08
C ILE A 106 -22.48 -1.76 1.77
N LYS A 107 -22.62 -0.79 0.86
CA LYS A 107 -23.14 -1.05 -0.49
C LYS A 107 -22.24 -2.06 -1.22
N PRO A 108 -22.78 -3.10 -1.87
CA PRO A 108 -21.98 -4.02 -2.68
C PRO A 108 -21.26 -3.35 -3.85
N THR A 109 -21.79 -2.23 -4.33
CA THR A 109 -21.23 -1.42 -5.42
C THR A 109 -20.23 -0.37 -4.94
N ALA A 110 -19.93 -0.33 -3.64
CA ALA A 110 -19.04 0.67 -3.10
C ALA A 110 -17.60 0.46 -3.60
N VAL A 111 -16.85 1.55 -3.68
CA VAL A 111 -15.42 1.54 -4.02
C VAL A 111 -14.59 2.17 -2.90
N GLY A 112 -13.37 1.69 -2.72
CA GLY A 112 -12.45 2.14 -1.69
C GLY A 112 -11.33 3.05 -2.23
N LEU A 113 -10.88 3.99 -1.40
CA LEU A 113 -9.62 4.73 -1.58
C LEU A 113 -8.82 4.71 -0.28
N SER A 114 -7.68 4.02 -0.27
CA SER A 114 -6.80 3.93 0.90
C SER A 114 -5.72 5.02 0.88
N LEU A 115 -5.63 5.78 1.99
CA LEU A 115 -4.56 6.76 2.27
C LEU A 115 -3.65 6.27 3.40
N ILE A 116 -3.78 4.99 3.76
CA ILE A 116 -3.10 4.37 4.89
C ILE A 116 -1.66 4.06 4.46
N LYS A 117 -0.72 4.80 5.04
CA LYS A 117 0.71 4.58 4.80
C LYS A 117 1.24 3.51 5.76
N GLY A 118 1.90 2.50 5.21
CA GLY A 118 2.41 1.35 5.94
C GLY A 118 1.85 0.07 5.35
N PHE A 119 1.97 -1.01 6.11
CA PHE A 119 1.54 -2.34 5.72
C PHE A 119 1.15 -3.11 6.98
N ASP A 120 0.56 -4.29 6.79
CA ASP A 120 0.36 -5.24 7.87
C ASP A 120 1.24 -6.46 7.68
N VAL A 121 1.51 -7.21 8.74
CA VAL A 121 2.37 -8.39 8.65
C VAL A 121 1.58 -9.56 8.08
N ALA A 122 2.08 -10.15 7.00
CA ALA A 122 1.49 -11.34 6.39
C ALA A 122 1.61 -12.57 7.31
N GLU A 123 0.72 -13.55 7.15
CA GLU A 123 0.86 -14.84 7.81
C GLU A 123 2.15 -15.54 7.33
N GLY A 124 3.06 -15.86 8.25
CA GLY A 124 4.41 -16.35 7.91
C GLY A 124 5.48 -15.26 7.75
N GLY A 125 5.11 -13.99 7.95
CA GLY A 125 6.00 -12.82 7.87
C GLY A 125 6.07 -12.20 6.47
N GLY A 126 6.52 -10.94 6.43
CA GLY A 126 6.55 -10.12 5.22
C GLY A 126 5.39 -9.14 5.13
N ILE A 127 5.28 -8.49 3.96
CA ILE A 127 4.39 -7.35 3.74
C ILE A 127 3.04 -7.79 3.18
N ASP A 128 1.96 -7.51 3.91
CA ASP A 128 0.57 -7.57 3.45
C ASP A 128 0.06 -6.13 3.19
N LEU A 129 -0.31 -5.85 1.94
CA LEU A 129 -0.73 -4.50 1.53
C LEU A 129 -2.11 -4.16 2.10
N ILE A 130 -2.27 -2.92 2.56
CA ILE A 130 -3.51 -2.48 3.20
C ILE A 130 -4.67 -2.50 2.20
N SER A 131 -4.42 -2.09 0.95
CA SER A 131 -5.40 -2.19 -0.13
C SER A 131 -5.87 -3.63 -0.37
N HIS A 132 -4.96 -4.61 -0.33
CA HIS A 132 -5.27 -6.03 -0.48
C HIS A 132 -6.05 -6.56 0.73
N ILE A 133 -5.74 -6.12 1.95
CA ILE A 133 -6.51 -6.46 3.15
C ILE A 133 -7.93 -5.95 3.03
N ILE A 134 -8.13 -4.67 2.70
CA ILE A 134 -9.46 -4.07 2.56
C ILE A 134 -10.24 -4.79 1.45
N THR A 135 -9.63 -5.00 0.28
CA THR A 135 -10.25 -5.70 -0.86
C THR A 135 -10.70 -7.11 -0.47
N ARG A 136 -9.82 -7.89 0.17
CA ARG A 136 -10.13 -9.27 0.58
C ARG A 136 -11.23 -9.35 1.64
N HIS A 137 -11.27 -8.41 2.58
CA HIS A 137 -12.25 -8.44 3.67
C HIS A 137 -13.61 -7.89 3.21
N LEU A 138 -13.62 -6.71 2.58
CA LEU A 138 -14.86 -6.01 2.25
C LEU A 138 -15.44 -6.39 0.88
N LYS A 139 -14.67 -7.09 0.04
CA LYS A 139 -15.09 -7.47 -1.32
C LYS A 139 -15.51 -6.26 -2.16
N ILE A 140 -14.70 -5.20 -2.11
CA ILE A 140 -14.83 -3.99 -2.93
C ILE A 140 -13.49 -3.67 -3.61
N PRO A 141 -13.48 -3.03 -4.78
CA PRO A 141 -12.23 -2.57 -5.39
C PRO A 141 -11.64 -1.41 -4.59
N VAL A 142 -10.33 -1.44 -4.33
CA VAL A 142 -9.66 -0.44 -3.50
C VAL A 142 -8.50 0.21 -4.24
N SER A 143 -8.66 1.51 -4.50
CA SER A 143 -7.62 2.40 -5.03
C SER A 143 -6.72 2.92 -3.91
N VAL A 144 -5.56 3.47 -4.27
CA VAL A 144 -4.55 3.91 -3.28
C VAL A 144 -4.10 5.33 -3.57
N LEU A 145 -3.91 6.13 -2.52
CA LEU A 145 -3.34 7.49 -2.58
C LEU A 145 -2.12 7.59 -1.67
N MET A 146 -0.95 7.82 -2.27
CA MET A 146 0.33 8.04 -1.58
C MET A 146 1.04 9.27 -2.14
N GLY A 147 1.84 9.96 -1.33
CA GLY A 147 2.53 11.18 -1.76
C GLY A 147 3.10 12.00 -0.62
N ALA A 148 3.91 13.01 -0.91
CA ALA A 148 4.48 13.92 0.08
C ALA A 148 3.42 14.90 0.64
N ASN A 149 2.61 14.44 1.59
CA ASN A 149 1.42 15.16 2.06
C ASN A 149 1.34 15.28 3.60
N LEU A 150 2.16 16.15 4.18
CA LEU A 150 2.07 16.45 5.62
C LEU A 150 0.71 17.10 5.93
N ALA A 151 -0.06 16.48 6.83
CA ALA A 151 -1.47 16.83 7.04
C ALA A 151 -1.68 18.31 7.44
N GLY A 152 -0.77 18.89 8.23
CA GLY A 152 -0.83 20.31 8.60
C GLY A 152 -0.69 21.23 7.39
N GLU A 153 0.24 20.93 6.48
CA GLU A 153 0.47 21.72 5.27
C GLU A 153 -0.68 21.61 4.27
N VAL A 154 -1.23 20.40 4.11
CA VAL A 154 -2.44 20.16 3.32
C VAL A 154 -3.62 20.95 3.88
N ALA A 155 -3.78 20.98 5.20
CA ALA A 155 -4.85 21.74 5.86
C ALA A 155 -4.64 23.26 5.80
N ASP A 156 -3.38 23.71 5.78
CA ASP A 156 -2.94 25.09 5.55
C ASP A 156 -3.05 25.52 4.07
N GLU A 157 -3.49 24.63 3.18
CA GLU A 157 -3.63 24.89 1.75
C GLU A 157 -2.30 25.24 1.07
N LYS A 158 -1.20 24.71 1.61
CA LYS A 158 0.12 24.83 0.99
C LYS A 158 0.21 23.86 -0.18
N PHE A 159 0.84 24.33 -1.25
CA PHE A 159 1.02 23.55 -2.46
C PHE A 159 1.77 22.24 -2.17
N CYS A 160 1.17 21.12 -2.57
CA CYS A 160 1.78 19.80 -2.59
C CYS A 160 1.10 18.89 -3.61
N GLU A 161 1.71 17.73 -3.84
CA GLU A 161 1.33 16.79 -4.88
C GLU A 161 1.13 15.40 -4.29
N THR A 162 0.27 14.60 -4.92
CA THR A 162 0.04 13.21 -4.54
C THR A 162 -0.15 12.33 -5.76
N THR A 163 0.09 11.04 -5.58
CA THR A 163 -0.14 10.00 -6.57
C THR A 163 -1.37 9.18 -6.18
N ILE A 164 -2.29 8.96 -7.12
CA ILE A 164 -3.42 8.05 -6.98
C ILE A 164 -3.26 6.90 -7.98
N VAL A 165 -3.57 5.68 -7.54
CA VAL A 165 -3.72 4.53 -8.43
C VAL A 165 -5.17 4.07 -8.42
N TYR A 166 -5.69 3.74 -9.59
CA TYR A 166 -7.00 3.12 -9.73
C TYR A 166 -6.88 1.60 -9.75
N CYS A 167 -7.74 0.93 -8.99
CA CYS A 167 -7.85 -0.52 -8.95
C CYS A 167 -9.04 -0.99 -9.79
N ASP A 168 -8.92 -2.20 -10.34
CA ASP A 168 -9.89 -2.81 -11.24
C ASP A 168 -11.10 -3.38 -10.48
N SER A 169 -12.31 -3.23 -11.04
CA SER A 169 -13.53 -3.91 -10.58
C SER A 169 -13.50 -5.42 -10.86
N SER A 170 -12.74 -5.90 -11.86
CA SER A 170 -12.66 -7.32 -12.23
C SER A 170 -11.92 -8.21 -11.20
N ALA A 171 -11.20 -7.60 -10.25
CA ALA A 171 -10.54 -8.32 -9.15
C ALA A 171 -11.54 -9.07 -8.24
N LEU A 172 -12.85 -8.76 -8.32
CA LEU A 172 -13.91 -9.41 -7.57
C LEU A 172 -14.47 -10.68 -8.22
N ASP A 173 -14.47 -10.76 -9.56
CA ASP A 173 -15.08 -11.87 -10.29
C ASP A 173 -14.30 -13.20 -10.14
N HIS A 174 -13.04 -13.12 -9.70
CA HIS A 174 -12.19 -14.30 -9.52
C HIS A 174 -12.22 -14.91 -8.11
N VAL A 175 -12.97 -14.32 -7.16
CA VAL A 175 -13.13 -14.87 -5.80
C VAL A 175 -14.25 -15.91 -5.73
N THR A 176 -15.11 -15.99 -6.75
CA THR A 176 -16.18 -16.97 -6.87
C THR A 176 -16.04 -17.71 -8.19
N GLY A 177 -15.72 -19.00 -8.15
CA GLY A 177 -15.38 -19.79 -9.33
C GLY A 177 -16.41 -19.70 -10.47
N ASN A 178 -15.93 -19.32 -11.65
CA ASN A 178 -16.13 -19.99 -12.93
C ASN A 178 -15.36 -19.23 -14.01
N ILE A 179 -14.44 -19.90 -14.70
CA ILE A 179 -13.78 -19.38 -15.92
C ILE A 179 -14.74 -19.68 -17.07
N ALA A 180 -15.73 -18.83 -17.27
CA ALA A 180 -16.52 -18.73 -18.47
C ALA A 180 -16.99 -17.28 -18.57
N ASP A 181 -17.02 -16.73 -19.77
CA ASP A 181 -17.41 -15.35 -20.10
C ASP A 181 -16.26 -14.32 -20.05
N CYS A 182 -15.14 -14.64 -20.71
CA CYS A 182 -14.33 -13.62 -21.37
C CYS A 182 -14.87 -13.46 -22.80
N ASP A 183 -15.68 -12.43 -23.02
CA ASP A 183 -16.36 -12.20 -24.30
C ASP A 183 -15.36 -11.98 -25.44
N SER A 184 -15.49 -12.77 -26.52
CA SER A 184 -14.52 -12.96 -27.59
C SER A 184 -14.49 -11.87 -28.67
N ASN A 185 -14.86 -10.62 -28.37
CA ASN A 185 -15.06 -9.58 -29.40
C ASN A 185 -14.46 -8.21 -29.07
N LEU A 186 -13.14 -8.15 -28.89
CA LEU A 186 -12.39 -6.89 -28.98
C LEU A 186 -11.38 -6.97 -30.12
N ASP A 187 -11.82 -6.51 -31.29
CA ASP A 187 -10.97 -6.23 -32.45
C ASP A 187 -9.88 -5.21 -32.05
N LEU A 188 -8.64 -5.66 -31.99
CA LEU A 188 -7.45 -4.80 -31.85
C LEU A 188 -6.81 -4.59 -33.23
N PRO A 189 -6.49 -3.35 -33.64
CA PRO A 189 -5.75 -3.11 -34.87
C PRO A 189 -4.29 -3.53 -34.69
N ILE A 190 -3.86 -4.44 -35.55
CA ILE A 190 -2.48 -4.93 -35.67
C ILE A 190 -1.58 -3.79 -36.17
N ILE A 191 -0.52 -3.48 -35.42
CA ILE A 191 0.69 -2.84 -35.94
C ILE A 191 1.91 -3.65 -35.45
N GLY A 192 2.62 -4.27 -36.40
CA GLY A 192 3.75 -5.20 -36.23
C GLY A 192 5.03 -4.59 -35.64
N ASN A 193 6.09 -5.36 -35.34
CA ASN A 193 6.72 -6.45 -36.12
C ASN A 193 7.30 -7.59 -35.25
N PRO A 194 7.58 -8.78 -35.85
CA PRO A 194 7.92 -10.01 -35.15
C PRO A 194 9.44 -10.17 -34.88
N VAL A 195 9.77 -10.87 -33.78
CA VAL A 195 11.09 -11.48 -33.57
C VAL A 195 10.88 -13.00 -33.55
N TYR A 196 11.55 -13.69 -34.48
CA TYR A 196 11.57 -15.14 -34.60
C TYR A 196 12.56 -15.75 -33.59
N CYS A 197 12.18 -16.83 -32.92
CA CYS A 197 13.11 -17.77 -32.32
C CYS A 197 12.74 -19.21 -32.71
N ASP A 198 13.81 -19.96 -32.98
CA ASP A 198 13.91 -21.22 -33.71
C ASP A 198 13.44 -22.43 -32.88
N SER A 199 12.90 -23.43 -33.57
CA SER A 199 12.28 -24.63 -33.04
C SER A 199 13.32 -25.72 -32.77
N SER A 200 13.83 -25.84 -31.54
CA SER A 200 14.50 -27.07 -31.06
C SER A 200 14.79 -27.03 -29.55
N ALA A 201 13.78 -27.23 -28.70
CA ALA A 201 13.97 -27.62 -27.29
C ALA A 201 12.68 -28.14 -26.62
N LEU A 202 11.83 -28.85 -27.37
CA LEU A 202 10.59 -29.44 -26.85
C LEU A 202 10.60 -30.96 -27.08
N ASP A 203 11.65 -31.61 -26.57
CA ASP A 203 11.66 -33.04 -26.32
C ASP A 203 11.90 -33.21 -24.81
N HIS A 204 11.03 -34.00 -24.17
CA HIS A 204 10.94 -34.29 -22.72
C HIS A 204 9.88 -33.57 -21.89
N VAL A 205 8.60 -33.48 -22.32
CA VAL A 205 7.45 -33.64 -21.39
C VAL A 205 6.19 -34.09 -22.16
N THR A 206 6.22 -35.24 -22.84
CA THR A 206 4.98 -35.92 -23.26
C THR A 206 5.07 -37.41 -22.94
N GLY A 207 4.98 -37.72 -21.65
CA GLY A 207 4.77 -39.08 -21.18
C GLY A 207 3.27 -39.39 -21.18
N ASN A 208 2.80 -40.08 -22.22
CA ASN A 208 1.51 -40.76 -22.21
C ASN A 208 1.45 -41.72 -21.01
N ILE A 209 0.47 -41.56 -20.12
CA ILE A 209 0.11 -42.57 -19.12
C ILE A 209 -1.13 -43.28 -19.66
N ALA A 210 -0.90 -44.37 -20.37
CA ALA A 210 -1.81 -45.50 -20.42
C ALA A 210 -1.20 -46.59 -19.53
N ASP A 211 -2.07 -47.30 -18.81
CA ASP A 211 -1.81 -48.35 -17.83
C ASP A 211 -1.43 -47.89 -16.41
N CYS A 212 -2.42 -48.07 -15.53
CA CYS A 212 -2.27 -48.06 -14.09
C CYS A 212 -1.34 -49.20 -13.64
N ASP A 213 -0.35 -48.88 -12.81
CA ASP A 213 0.09 -49.81 -11.78
C ASP A 213 0.35 -49.05 -10.47
N SER A 214 -0.10 -49.66 -9.38
CA SER A 214 -0.08 -49.10 -8.03
C SER A 214 1.35 -48.83 -7.53
N ASN A 215 1.54 -47.67 -6.88
CA ASN A 215 2.73 -47.17 -6.15
C ASN A 215 3.70 -46.30 -6.97
N LEU A 216 3.42 -44.99 -7.03
CA LEU A 216 4.44 -43.96 -7.21
C LEU A 216 4.08 -42.72 -6.38
N ASP A 217 4.83 -42.47 -5.31
CA ASP A 217 4.85 -41.19 -4.60
C ASP A 217 5.54 -40.15 -5.50
N LEU A 218 4.80 -39.14 -5.97
CA LEU A 218 5.38 -38.00 -6.68
C LEU A 218 5.68 -36.85 -5.71
N PRO A 219 6.80 -36.12 -5.90
CA PRO A 219 7.25 -35.12 -4.94
C PRO A 219 6.38 -33.85 -5.00
N ILE A 220 6.08 -33.32 -3.82
CA ILE A 220 5.41 -32.02 -3.61
C ILE A 220 6.31 -30.92 -4.17
N ILE A 221 5.92 -30.28 -5.28
CA ILE A 221 6.55 -29.07 -5.79
C ILE A 221 5.81 -27.87 -5.19
N SER A 222 6.40 -27.26 -4.18
CA SER A 222 5.95 -26.01 -3.57
C SER A 222 6.59 -24.82 -4.30
N ASN A 223 5.95 -24.28 -5.34
CA ASN A 223 6.21 -22.93 -5.86
C ASN A 223 5.07 -22.48 -6.81
N PRO A 224 4.75 -21.19 -6.89
CA PRO A 224 3.74 -20.67 -7.82
C PRO A 224 4.22 -20.81 -9.27
N VAL A 225 3.31 -21.26 -10.15
CA VAL A 225 3.51 -21.32 -11.60
C VAL A 225 3.00 -20.03 -12.21
N TYR A 226 3.88 -19.25 -12.84
CA TYR A 226 3.54 -18.07 -13.62
C TYR A 226 3.39 -18.50 -15.09
N CYS A 227 2.17 -18.50 -15.63
CA CYS A 227 1.93 -18.84 -17.03
C CYS A 227 2.17 -17.61 -17.92
N ASP A 228 3.16 -17.70 -18.82
CA ASP A 228 3.30 -16.79 -19.95
C ASP A 228 2.19 -17.06 -20.98
N SER A 229 1.80 -16.02 -21.72
CA SER A 229 0.65 -15.94 -22.61
C SER A 229 0.66 -16.87 -23.84
N SER A 230 1.66 -17.74 -23.99
CA SER A 230 1.70 -18.79 -25.01
C SER A 230 1.26 -20.17 -24.52
N ALA A 231 0.90 -20.33 -23.23
CA ALA A 231 0.52 -21.62 -22.65
C ALA A 231 -1.01 -21.88 -22.60
N LEU A 232 -1.84 -20.96 -23.08
CA LEU A 232 -3.31 -21.08 -22.96
C LEU A 232 -4.00 -21.96 -24.04
N ASP A 233 -3.29 -22.38 -25.09
CA ASP A 233 -3.93 -23.11 -26.21
C ASP A 233 -3.92 -24.65 -26.06
N HIS A 234 -3.40 -25.21 -24.97
CA HIS A 234 -3.32 -26.68 -24.79
C HIS A 234 -4.05 -27.26 -23.58
N VAL A 235 -4.92 -26.49 -22.92
CA VAL A 235 -5.76 -26.99 -21.81
C VAL A 235 -7.25 -26.85 -22.12
N THR A 236 -7.66 -27.21 -23.33
CA THR A 236 -9.07 -27.45 -23.68
C THR A 236 -9.24 -28.91 -24.11
N GLY A 237 -8.97 -29.83 -23.19
CA GLY A 237 -9.42 -31.22 -23.29
C GLY A 237 -10.71 -31.38 -22.50
N ASN A 238 -11.83 -31.61 -23.19
CA ASN A 238 -13.13 -31.92 -22.60
C ASN A 238 -13.02 -32.94 -21.45
N ILE A 239 -13.41 -32.56 -20.24
CA ILE A 239 -13.65 -33.52 -19.15
C ILE A 239 -15.07 -34.06 -19.36
N ALA A 240 -15.18 -35.18 -20.06
CA ALA A 240 -16.32 -36.07 -19.96
C ALA A 240 -15.88 -37.30 -19.16
N ASP A 241 -16.67 -37.63 -18.13
CA ASP A 241 -16.64 -38.87 -17.34
C ASP A 241 -15.34 -39.22 -16.60
N CYS A 242 -15.23 -38.81 -15.32
CA CYS A 242 -14.36 -39.47 -14.34
C CYS A 242 -15.06 -39.57 -12.97
N ASP A 243 -14.99 -40.77 -12.42
CA ASP A 243 -15.72 -41.33 -11.27
C ASP A 243 -15.59 -40.56 -9.93
N SER A 244 -16.60 -40.75 -9.09
CA SER A 244 -16.93 -40.01 -7.88
C SER A 244 -16.03 -40.22 -6.64
N ASN A 245 -14.70 -40.41 -6.76
CA ASN A 245 -13.83 -40.66 -5.60
C ASN A 245 -12.38 -40.14 -5.71
N LEU A 246 -12.16 -38.90 -6.19
CA LEU A 246 -10.85 -38.24 -6.08
C LEU A 246 -10.93 -37.01 -5.15
N ASN A 247 -10.40 -37.13 -3.93
CA ASN A 247 -10.14 -36.00 -3.04
C ASN A 247 -8.80 -35.36 -3.45
N LEU A 248 -8.83 -34.40 -4.36
CA LEU A 248 -7.67 -33.55 -4.66
C LEU A 248 -7.59 -32.41 -3.61
N PRO A 249 -6.40 -32.07 -3.08
CA PRO A 249 -6.26 -30.93 -2.20
C PRO A 249 -6.51 -29.65 -2.99
N ILE A 250 -7.49 -28.86 -2.55
CA ILE A 250 -7.76 -27.52 -3.07
C ILE A 250 -6.54 -26.65 -2.73
N ILE A 251 -5.66 -26.40 -3.71
CA ILE A 251 -4.59 -25.41 -3.58
C ILE A 251 -5.25 -24.04 -3.78
N SER A 252 -5.65 -23.40 -2.68
CA SER A 252 -6.23 -22.07 -2.66
C SER A 252 -5.14 -21.00 -2.72
N ASN A 253 -4.57 -20.73 -3.89
CA ASN A 253 -3.87 -19.47 -4.13
C ASN A 253 -4.63 -18.72 -5.25
N PRO A 254 -5.20 -17.54 -4.98
CA PRO A 254 -5.91 -16.77 -6.00
C PRO A 254 -4.92 -16.27 -7.05
N VAL A 255 -5.23 -16.54 -8.32
CA VAL A 255 -4.57 -15.97 -9.49
C VAL A 255 -5.30 -14.68 -9.83
N TYR A 256 -4.64 -13.52 -9.72
CA TYR A 256 -5.21 -12.22 -10.06
C TYR A 256 -5.01 -11.93 -11.55
N CYS A 257 -6.09 -11.60 -12.28
CA CYS A 257 -6.01 -11.18 -13.67
C CYS A 257 -5.49 -9.74 -13.76
N ASP A 258 -4.24 -9.58 -14.20
CA ASP A 258 -3.50 -8.30 -14.16
C ASP A 258 -3.91 -7.26 -15.24
N ARG A 259 -4.95 -7.52 -16.05
CA ARG A 259 -5.10 -6.85 -17.36
C ARG A 259 -6.39 -6.07 -17.66
N CYS A 260 -7.35 -5.89 -16.73
CA CYS A 260 -8.63 -5.23 -17.06
C CYS A 260 -8.93 -3.90 -16.33
N ARG A 261 -7.94 -3.04 -16.12
CA ARG A 261 -8.05 -1.83 -15.26
C ARG A 261 -9.22 -0.88 -15.62
N ASP A 262 -10.19 -0.70 -14.72
CA ASP A 262 -11.29 0.27 -14.90
C ASP A 262 -10.82 1.74 -14.78
N LYS A 263 -10.45 2.31 -15.92
CA LYS A 263 -10.02 3.72 -16.05
C LYS A 263 -11.08 4.74 -15.62
N ARG A 264 -12.35 4.35 -15.41
CA ARG A 264 -13.46 5.26 -15.08
C ARG A 264 -13.41 5.77 -13.63
N LEU A 265 -12.76 5.06 -12.71
CA LEU A 265 -12.63 5.49 -11.30
C LEU A 265 -11.57 6.59 -11.11
N ALA A 266 -10.56 6.64 -11.99
CA ALA A 266 -9.49 7.64 -11.90
C ALA A 266 -9.99 9.10 -11.99
N PRO A 267 -10.87 9.47 -12.95
CA PRO A 267 -11.50 10.79 -12.97
C PRO A 267 -12.26 11.10 -11.68
N LEU A 268 -13.06 10.15 -11.17
CA LEU A 268 -13.83 10.34 -9.95
C LEU A 268 -12.93 10.65 -8.74
N PHE A 269 -11.88 9.86 -8.50
CA PHE A 269 -10.98 10.12 -7.38
C PHE A 269 -10.18 11.40 -7.56
N ARG A 270 -9.84 11.77 -8.79
CA ARG A 270 -9.22 13.07 -9.08
C ARG A 270 -10.16 14.21 -8.73
N ASP A 271 -11.44 14.14 -9.11
CA ASP A 271 -12.41 15.19 -8.81
C ASP A 271 -12.68 15.31 -7.31
N ILE A 272 -12.72 14.18 -6.59
CA ILE A 272 -12.88 14.14 -5.13
C ILE A 272 -11.68 14.77 -4.41
N ILE A 273 -10.45 14.54 -4.87
CA ILE A 273 -9.23 14.85 -4.11
C ILE A 273 -8.50 16.11 -4.60
N GLN A 274 -8.53 16.42 -5.90
CA GLN A 274 -7.68 17.48 -6.45
C GLN A 274 -8.19 18.87 -6.07
N THR A 275 -7.25 19.75 -5.70
CA THR A 275 -7.49 21.18 -5.52
C THR A 275 -6.39 21.98 -6.23
N ASP A 276 -6.42 23.31 -6.12
CA ASP A 276 -5.36 24.18 -6.67
C ASP A 276 -4.04 24.05 -5.91
N TYR A 277 -4.11 23.62 -4.64
CA TYR A 277 -2.94 23.40 -3.76
C TYR A 277 -2.63 21.91 -3.54
N PHE A 278 -3.50 20.99 -3.94
CA PHE A 278 -3.32 19.54 -3.77
C PHE A 278 -3.47 18.86 -5.14
N ARG A 279 -2.37 18.72 -5.87
CA ARG A 279 -2.37 18.20 -7.24
C ARG A 279 -2.29 16.69 -7.26
N VAL A 280 -3.05 16.05 -8.15
CA VAL A 280 -3.14 14.60 -8.27
C VAL A 280 -2.54 14.12 -9.58
N VAL A 281 -1.52 13.27 -9.50
CA VAL A 281 -1.06 12.46 -10.63
C VAL A 281 -1.69 11.07 -10.52
N VAL A 282 -2.20 10.55 -11.64
CA VAL A 282 -2.79 9.21 -11.68
C VAL A 282 -1.83 8.28 -12.38
N VAL A 283 -1.53 7.15 -11.73
CA VAL A 283 -0.75 6.05 -12.30
C VAL A 283 -1.54 4.75 -12.24
N ASP A 284 -0.94 3.66 -12.72
CA ASP A 284 -1.56 2.36 -12.89
C ASP A 284 -0.67 1.24 -12.28
N ASP A 285 -0.03 1.54 -11.15
CA ASP A 285 0.96 0.67 -10.48
C ASP A 285 0.67 0.63 -8.96
N VAL A 286 -0.35 -0.14 -8.56
CA VAL A 286 -0.91 -0.11 -7.19
C VAL A 286 0.14 -0.51 -6.17
N GLU A 287 0.80 -1.64 -6.43
CA GLU A 287 1.76 -2.24 -5.53
C GLU A 287 2.97 -1.33 -5.33
N ALA A 288 3.55 -0.76 -6.40
CA ALA A 288 4.70 0.12 -6.24
C ALA A 288 4.36 1.40 -5.48
N VAL A 289 3.19 2.00 -5.76
CA VAL A 289 2.74 3.22 -5.05
C VAL A 289 2.56 2.95 -3.55
N GLU A 290 1.93 1.83 -3.19
CA GLU A 290 1.66 1.50 -1.78
C GLU A 290 2.94 1.07 -1.04
N VAL A 291 3.76 0.21 -1.65
CA VAL A 291 5.00 -0.28 -1.03
C VAL A 291 6.02 0.84 -0.85
N CYS A 292 6.09 1.83 -1.76
CA CYS A 292 6.93 3.02 -1.56
C CYS A 292 6.59 3.75 -0.25
N GLY A 293 5.30 3.82 0.09
CA GLY A 293 4.81 4.43 1.33
C GLY A 293 5.31 3.73 2.61
N ALA A 294 5.62 2.44 2.53
CA ALA A 294 6.20 1.65 3.61
C ALA A 294 7.74 1.77 3.64
N LEU A 295 8.41 1.44 2.54
CA LEU A 295 9.88 1.32 2.48
C LEU A 295 10.62 2.62 2.78
N LYS A 296 10.05 3.78 2.41
CA LYS A 296 10.64 5.10 2.71
C LYS A 296 10.93 5.30 4.20
N ASN A 297 10.17 4.64 5.08
CA ASN A 297 10.33 4.77 6.53
C ASN A 297 11.62 4.11 7.02
N ILE A 298 12.10 3.07 6.33
CA ILE A 298 13.42 2.46 6.58
C ILE A 298 14.50 3.48 6.26
N VAL A 299 14.48 4.05 5.05
CA VAL A 299 15.48 5.04 4.60
C VAL A 299 15.47 6.27 5.51
N ALA A 300 14.30 6.71 5.97
CA ALA A 300 14.18 7.81 6.92
C ALA A 300 14.86 7.52 8.27
N CYS A 301 14.86 6.26 8.74
CA CYS A 301 15.65 5.88 9.90
C CYS A 301 17.16 6.02 9.63
N GLY A 302 17.63 5.55 8.47
CA GLY A 302 19.02 5.75 8.02
C GLY A 302 19.42 7.23 7.96
N ALA A 303 18.56 8.07 7.39
CA ALA A 303 18.75 9.53 7.36
C ALA A 303 18.81 10.14 8.77
N GLY A 304 17.97 9.67 9.70
CA GLY A 304 18.03 10.07 11.11
C GLY A 304 19.32 9.64 11.80
N PHE A 305 19.85 8.45 11.49
CA PHE A 305 21.15 8.02 12.03
C PHE A 305 22.28 8.94 11.57
N VAL A 306 22.28 9.34 10.29
CA VAL A 306 23.23 10.31 9.74
C VAL A 306 23.14 11.66 10.44
N ASP A 307 21.92 12.17 10.67
CA ASP A 307 21.68 13.43 11.40
C ASP A 307 22.16 13.35 12.87
N GLY A 308 21.98 12.19 13.50
CA GLY A 308 22.43 11.94 14.87
C GLY A 308 23.95 11.88 15.00
N LEU A 309 24.64 11.32 14.00
CA LEU A 309 26.10 11.24 13.92
C LEU A 309 26.77 12.53 13.44
N GLY A 310 26.01 13.47 12.87
CA GLY A 310 26.53 14.75 12.38
C GLY A 310 27.39 14.64 11.11
N LEU A 311 27.10 13.70 10.21
CA LEU A 311 27.92 13.41 9.02
C LEU A 311 27.65 14.34 7.82
N GLY A 312 26.72 15.29 7.94
CA GLY A 312 26.41 16.31 6.95
C GLY A 312 25.52 15.88 5.77
N ASP A 313 25.10 16.86 4.98
CA ASP A 313 24.06 16.70 3.95
C ASP A 313 24.49 15.82 2.76
N ASN A 314 25.77 15.83 2.38
CA ASN A 314 26.26 14.96 1.29
C ASN A 314 26.12 13.47 1.65
N THR A 315 26.46 13.11 2.89
CA THR A 315 26.29 11.75 3.41
C THR A 315 24.81 11.38 3.47
N LYS A 316 23.97 12.31 3.93
CA LYS A 316 22.52 12.11 3.97
C LYS A 316 21.92 11.91 2.58
N ALA A 317 22.34 12.71 1.60
CA ALA A 317 21.92 12.58 0.21
C ALA A 317 22.33 11.22 -0.39
N ALA A 318 23.54 10.74 -0.07
CA ALA A 318 23.99 9.41 -0.48
C ALA A 318 23.10 8.29 0.12
N VAL A 319 22.75 8.38 1.41
CA VAL A 319 21.83 7.43 2.06
C VAL A 319 20.44 7.47 1.43
N ILE A 320 19.90 8.67 1.13
CA ILE A 320 18.59 8.82 0.48
C ILE A 320 18.63 8.20 -0.93
N ARG A 321 19.68 8.48 -1.72
CA ARG A 321 19.83 7.95 -3.07
C ARG A 321 19.92 6.42 -3.07
N LEU A 322 20.79 5.86 -2.23
CA LEU A 322 20.96 4.41 -2.10
C LEU A 322 19.68 3.74 -1.60
N GLY A 323 19.00 4.37 -0.65
CA GLY A 323 17.68 3.94 -0.18
C GLY A 323 16.64 3.90 -1.30
N LEU A 324 16.59 4.91 -2.18
CA LEU A 324 15.71 4.89 -3.34
C LEU A 324 16.05 3.73 -4.30
N MET A 325 17.34 3.45 -4.53
CA MET A 325 17.75 2.32 -5.39
C MET A 325 17.36 0.98 -4.79
N GLU A 326 17.52 0.81 -3.48
CA GLU A 326 17.05 -0.38 -2.76
C GLU A 326 15.52 -0.49 -2.77
N MET A 327 14.79 0.62 -2.68
CA MET A 327 13.32 0.62 -2.86
C MET A 327 12.94 0.09 -4.25
N ILE A 328 13.54 0.62 -5.31
CA ILE A 328 13.30 0.20 -6.70
C ILE A 328 13.59 -1.29 -6.85
N ARG A 329 14.77 -1.73 -6.39
CA ARG A 329 15.19 -3.12 -6.49
C ARG A 329 14.28 -4.05 -5.71
N PHE A 330 13.89 -3.68 -4.49
CA PHE A 330 13.01 -4.50 -3.65
C PHE A 330 11.67 -4.69 -4.35
N ILE A 331 11.05 -3.60 -4.80
CA ILE A 331 9.75 -3.68 -5.47
C ILE A 331 9.85 -4.48 -6.76
N SER A 332 10.90 -4.30 -7.57
CA SER A 332 11.08 -5.11 -8.79
C SER A 332 11.20 -6.61 -8.55
N VAL A 333 11.69 -7.03 -7.37
CA VAL A 333 11.93 -8.43 -7.01
C VAL A 333 10.73 -9.09 -6.34
N PHE A 334 9.94 -8.33 -5.58
CA PHE A 334 8.82 -8.85 -4.79
C PHE A 334 7.44 -8.52 -5.41
N TYR A 335 7.38 -7.51 -6.28
CA TYR A 335 6.17 -7.00 -6.94
C TYR A 335 6.47 -6.79 -8.44
N PRO A 336 6.59 -7.90 -9.22
CA PRO A 336 6.92 -7.84 -10.64
C PRO A 336 5.82 -7.12 -11.42
N GLY A 337 6.21 -6.34 -12.45
CA GLY A 337 5.28 -5.50 -13.21
C GLY A 337 5.25 -4.02 -12.80
N SER A 338 5.95 -3.68 -11.71
CA SER A 338 6.19 -2.30 -11.30
C SER A 338 6.97 -1.49 -12.35
N LYS A 339 6.64 -0.20 -12.48
CA LYS A 339 7.23 0.71 -13.47
C LYS A 339 8.24 1.63 -12.81
N LEU A 340 9.43 1.74 -13.41
CA LEU A 340 10.47 2.66 -12.93
C LEU A 340 9.98 4.12 -12.85
N SER A 341 9.07 4.53 -13.74
CA SER A 341 8.47 5.87 -13.73
C SER A 341 7.72 6.18 -12.42
N THR A 342 7.10 5.17 -11.79
CA THR A 342 6.34 5.34 -10.53
C THR A 342 7.20 5.89 -9.40
N PHE A 343 8.50 5.59 -9.38
CA PHE A 343 9.42 6.06 -8.34
C PHE A 343 9.77 7.54 -8.46
N PHE A 344 9.57 8.13 -9.63
CA PHE A 344 9.74 9.57 -9.86
C PHE A 344 8.48 10.38 -9.53
N GLU A 345 7.36 9.71 -9.27
CA GLU A 345 6.12 10.34 -8.82
C GLU A 345 6.18 10.74 -7.34
N SER A 346 5.17 11.49 -6.87
CA SER A 346 5.10 11.97 -5.50
C SER A 346 5.17 10.84 -4.45
N CYS A 347 4.58 9.68 -4.72
CA CYS A 347 4.64 8.51 -3.83
C CYS A 347 6.05 7.93 -3.62
N GLY A 348 6.95 8.11 -4.58
CA GLY A 348 8.33 7.62 -4.55
C GLY A 348 9.28 8.66 -3.98
N VAL A 349 10.00 9.34 -4.87
CA VAL A 349 11.11 10.25 -4.49
C VAL A 349 10.66 11.42 -3.61
N ALA A 350 9.49 12.03 -3.88
CA ALA A 350 9.06 13.20 -3.11
C ALA A 350 8.69 12.82 -1.66
N ASP A 351 7.91 11.75 -1.48
CA ASP A 351 7.52 11.28 -0.15
C ASP A 351 8.74 10.75 0.62
N LEU A 352 9.70 10.12 -0.07
CA LEU A 352 10.98 9.70 0.49
C LEU A 352 11.78 10.90 1.03
N VAL A 353 12.01 11.93 0.21
CA VAL A 353 12.78 13.12 0.60
C VAL A 353 12.11 13.81 1.79
N THR A 354 10.83 14.13 1.69
CA THR A 354 10.08 14.79 2.79
C THR A 354 10.15 13.97 4.09
N THR A 355 10.07 12.64 4.01
CA THR A 355 10.17 11.78 5.20
C THR A 355 11.58 11.79 5.80
N CYS A 356 12.63 11.84 4.97
CA CYS A 356 14.03 11.87 5.42
C CYS A 356 14.46 13.23 6.02
N TYR A 357 13.73 14.31 5.75
CA TYR A 357 14.00 15.63 6.35
C TYR A 357 13.05 15.99 7.50
N GLY A 358 11.75 15.64 7.40
CA GLY A 358 10.72 16.07 8.36
C GLY A 358 9.95 14.95 9.07
N GLY A 359 10.22 13.68 8.74
CA GLY A 359 9.43 12.55 9.25
C GLY A 359 9.70 12.16 10.71
N ARG A 360 8.71 11.53 11.35
CA ARG A 360 8.84 10.95 12.70
C ARG A 360 9.95 9.88 12.77
N ASN A 361 10.07 9.03 11.75
CA ASN A 361 11.14 8.02 11.65
C ASN A 361 12.53 8.67 11.74
N ARG A 362 12.79 9.72 10.96
CA ARG A 362 14.04 10.49 11.03
C ARG A 362 14.27 11.10 12.41
N LYS A 363 13.25 11.77 12.98
CA LYS A 363 13.36 12.45 14.29
C LYS A 363 13.71 11.48 15.43
N ILE A 364 13.06 10.33 15.49
CA ILE A 364 13.33 9.33 16.52
C ILE A 364 14.69 8.67 16.29
N SER A 365 15.04 8.34 15.05
CA SER A 365 16.34 7.77 14.73
C SER A 365 17.52 8.71 15.03
N GLU A 366 17.34 10.03 14.83
CA GLU A 366 18.33 11.03 15.27
C GLU A 366 18.48 11.05 16.79
N ALA A 367 17.36 11.07 17.53
CA ALA A 367 17.36 11.05 18.98
C ALA A 367 17.97 9.76 19.55
N PHE A 368 17.70 8.61 18.92
CA PHE A 368 18.26 7.31 19.24
C PHE A 368 19.80 7.35 19.23
N VAL A 369 20.39 7.88 18.16
CA VAL A 369 21.84 8.01 18.06
C VAL A 369 22.42 9.01 19.06
N ARG A 370 21.77 10.16 19.25
CA ARG A 370 22.30 11.21 20.14
C ARG A 370 22.21 10.88 21.63
N THR A 371 21.20 10.11 22.02
CA THR A 371 20.91 9.86 23.43
C THR A 371 21.29 8.46 23.89
N GLY A 372 21.37 7.49 22.97
CA GLY A 372 21.56 6.07 23.30
C GLY A 372 20.36 5.41 23.97
N LYS A 373 19.24 6.12 24.14
CA LYS A 373 17.98 5.56 24.64
C LYS A 373 17.40 4.55 23.64
N SER A 374 16.55 3.65 24.11
CA SER A 374 15.85 2.71 23.23
C SER A 374 14.80 3.43 22.37
N ILE A 375 14.42 2.83 21.24
CA ILE A 375 13.37 3.37 20.38
C ILE A 375 12.04 3.44 21.15
N GLU A 376 11.71 2.45 21.97
CA GLU A 376 10.49 2.39 22.77
C GLU A 376 10.40 3.52 23.80
N GLU A 377 11.52 3.88 24.41
CA GLU A 377 11.60 5.03 25.33
C GLU A 377 11.33 6.33 24.58
N LEU A 378 11.97 6.52 23.43
CA LEU A 378 11.82 7.71 22.60
C LEU A 378 10.41 7.82 21.99
N GLU A 379 9.76 6.72 21.64
CA GLU A 379 8.36 6.71 21.20
C GLU A 379 7.45 7.29 22.29
N LYS A 380 7.61 6.85 23.55
CA LYS A 380 6.81 7.33 24.68
C LYS A 380 7.05 8.81 24.94
N GLU A 381 8.31 9.25 24.86
CA GLU A 381 8.70 10.63 25.14
C GLU A 381 8.31 11.61 24.03
N LEU A 382 8.38 11.19 22.75
CA LEU A 382 8.36 12.11 21.62
C LEU A 382 7.19 11.93 20.65
N LEU A 383 6.45 10.81 20.73
CA LEU A 383 5.38 10.49 19.77
C LEU A 383 3.96 10.49 20.36
N ASN A 384 3.77 10.82 21.64
CA ASN A 384 2.45 10.98 22.27
C ASN A 384 1.49 9.81 21.99
N GLY A 385 1.98 8.56 22.06
CA GLY A 385 1.21 7.35 21.81
C GLY A 385 1.22 6.82 20.37
N GLN A 386 1.83 7.54 19.41
CA GLN A 386 2.03 7.04 18.06
C GLN A 386 3.24 6.09 17.99
N LYS A 387 3.18 5.08 17.11
CA LYS A 387 4.24 4.10 16.89
C LYS A 387 5.12 4.44 15.70
N LEU A 388 6.41 4.10 15.82
CA LEU A 388 7.39 4.21 14.76
C LEU A 388 7.27 3.01 13.82
N GLN A 389 7.32 3.27 12.52
CA GLN A 389 7.08 2.23 11.51
C GLN A 389 8.36 1.75 10.83
N GLY A 390 9.39 2.60 10.75
CA GLY A 390 10.66 2.28 10.10
C GLY A 390 11.31 0.99 10.61
N PRO A 391 11.51 0.81 11.94
CA PRO A 391 12.11 -0.41 12.48
C PRO A 391 11.32 -1.69 12.19
N ILE A 392 9.98 -1.62 12.29
CA ILE A 392 9.09 -2.75 11.99
C ILE A 392 9.15 -3.08 10.48
N THR A 393 9.11 -2.05 9.63
CA THR A 393 9.27 -2.23 8.17
C THR A 393 10.63 -2.87 7.84
N ALA A 394 11.70 -2.43 8.49
CA ALA A 394 13.04 -2.96 8.27
C ALA A 394 13.15 -4.44 8.69
N LEU A 395 12.50 -4.85 9.78
CA LEU A 395 12.41 -6.25 10.22
C LEU A 395 11.72 -7.11 9.15
N GLU A 396 10.53 -6.73 8.70
CA GLU A 396 9.75 -7.53 7.74
C GLU A 396 10.42 -7.58 6.36
N VAL A 397 11.00 -6.47 5.92
CA VAL A 397 11.80 -6.43 4.69
C VAL A 397 13.03 -7.33 4.82
N ASN A 398 13.75 -7.31 5.94
CA ASN A 398 14.91 -8.17 6.14
C ASN A 398 14.52 -9.66 6.18
N HIS A 399 13.37 -10.00 6.78
CA HIS A 399 12.80 -11.35 6.74
C HIS A 399 12.55 -11.81 5.29
N MET A 400 11.87 -10.99 4.48
CA MET A 400 11.63 -11.28 3.07
C MET A 400 12.92 -11.46 2.27
N LEU A 401 13.92 -10.60 2.53
CA LEU A 401 15.23 -10.66 1.87
C LEU A 401 16.00 -11.93 2.23
N LYS A 402 16.05 -12.31 3.51
CA LYS A 402 16.70 -13.54 3.98
C LYS A 402 16.05 -14.78 3.39
N ASN A 403 14.72 -14.80 3.27
CA ASN A 403 14.00 -15.92 2.64
C ASN A 403 14.38 -16.12 1.17
N LYS A 404 14.84 -15.07 0.47
CA LYS A 404 15.39 -15.16 -0.89
C LYS A 404 16.93 -15.18 -0.94
N SER A 405 17.62 -15.20 0.19
CA SER A 405 19.10 -15.07 0.28
C SER A 405 19.62 -13.82 -0.46
N MET A 406 18.91 -12.70 -0.33
CA MET A 406 19.20 -11.45 -1.02
C MET A 406 19.66 -10.33 -0.09
N ASP A 407 19.79 -10.55 1.21
CA ASP A 407 20.12 -9.52 2.19
C ASP A 407 21.46 -8.80 1.90
N ASP A 408 22.43 -9.49 1.29
CA ASP A 408 23.68 -8.89 0.80
C ASP A 408 23.49 -7.92 -0.39
N LYS A 409 22.37 -8.01 -1.11
CA LYS A 409 22.02 -7.11 -2.21
C LYS A 409 21.32 -5.83 -1.75
N PHE A 410 20.99 -5.74 -0.47
CA PHE A 410 20.31 -4.61 0.18
C PHE A 410 21.06 -4.18 1.45
N PRO A 411 22.34 -3.80 1.34
CA PRO A 411 23.17 -3.51 2.50
C PRO A 411 22.64 -2.36 3.36
N LEU A 412 21.96 -1.36 2.80
CA LEU A 412 21.41 -0.24 3.57
C LEU A 412 20.20 -0.68 4.41
N PHE A 413 19.20 -1.33 3.81
CA PHE A 413 18.04 -1.87 4.55
C PHE A 413 18.47 -2.86 5.62
N THR A 414 19.38 -3.78 5.27
CA THR A 414 19.92 -4.77 6.21
C THR A 414 20.69 -4.10 7.35
N ALA A 415 21.54 -3.10 7.07
CA ALA A 415 22.26 -2.37 8.12
C ALA A 415 21.31 -1.60 9.05
N ILE A 416 20.29 -0.94 8.50
CA ILE A 416 19.30 -0.21 9.29
C ILE A 416 18.54 -1.16 10.22
N HIS A 417 18.09 -2.32 9.72
CA HIS A 417 17.48 -3.35 10.54
C HIS A 417 18.40 -3.78 11.69
N ARG A 418 19.66 -4.14 11.38
CA ARG A 418 20.65 -4.60 12.36
C ARG A 418 20.97 -3.54 13.42
N ILE A 419 20.95 -2.25 13.06
CA ILE A 419 21.09 -1.14 14.02
C ILE A 419 19.86 -1.08 14.94
N CYS A 420 18.65 -1.16 14.37
CA CYS A 420 17.42 -1.10 15.15
C CYS A 420 17.28 -2.25 16.16
N VAL A 421 17.81 -3.44 15.87
CA VAL A 421 17.81 -4.59 16.79
C VAL A 421 19.07 -4.68 17.69
N GLY A 422 20.00 -3.74 17.55
CA GLY A 422 21.21 -3.67 18.38
C GLY A 422 22.36 -4.61 17.99
N GLU A 423 22.29 -5.26 16.82
CA GLU A 423 23.37 -6.09 16.28
C GLU A 423 24.52 -5.28 15.65
N LEU A 424 24.24 -4.03 15.25
CA LEU A 424 25.20 -3.12 14.64
C LEU A 424 25.11 -1.75 15.32
N LYS A 425 26.24 -1.07 15.48
CA LYS A 425 26.25 0.31 15.99
C LYS A 425 25.94 1.31 14.87
N PRO A 426 25.28 2.46 15.17
CA PRO A 426 24.94 3.46 14.16
C PRO A 426 26.13 3.99 13.35
N ASP A 427 27.30 4.15 13.97
CA ASP A 427 28.53 4.64 13.33
C ASP A 427 29.10 3.67 12.29
N GLN A 428 28.65 2.41 12.28
CA GLN A 428 29.05 1.41 11.30
C GLN A 428 28.20 1.46 10.02
N LEU A 429 27.08 2.21 9.99
CA LEU A 429 26.18 2.31 8.83
C LEU A 429 26.92 2.61 7.53
N ILE A 430 27.83 3.59 7.56
CA ILE A 430 28.56 4.03 6.37
C ILE A 430 29.47 2.92 5.83
N ASN A 431 30.07 2.11 6.71
CA ASN A 431 30.94 1.02 6.27
C ASN A 431 30.15 -0.05 5.52
N CYS A 432 28.90 -0.31 5.90
CA CYS A 432 28.04 -1.26 5.20
C CYS A 432 27.67 -0.81 3.77
N ILE A 433 27.66 0.49 3.49
CA ILE A 433 27.22 1.03 2.19
C ILE A 433 28.37 1.57 1.31
N ARG A 434 29.63 1.46 1.74
CA ARG A 434 30.80 1.85 0.92
C ARG A 434 30.86 1.05 -0.37
N GLU A 435 30.70 -0.26 -0.28
CA GLU A 435 30.73 -1.21 -1.39
C GLU A 435 29.31 -1.56 -1.86
N HIS A 436 28.39 -0.60 -1.80
CA HIS A 436 27.01 -0.83 -2.23
C HIS A 436 26.98 -1.32 -3.69
N PRO A 437 26.12 -2.29 -4.04
CA PRO A 437 25.99 -2.81 -5.42
C PRO A 437 25.60 -1.79 -6.51
N GLU A 438 25.44 -0.51 -6.17
CA GLU A 438 25.16 0.58 -7.11
C GLU A 438 26.44 1.34 -7.50
N HIS A 439 27.59 0.98 -6.90
CA HIS A 439 28.90 1.55 -7.21
C HIS A 439 29.78 0.60 -8.03
N MET A 440 29.35 -0.67 -8.16
CA MET A 440 29.98 -1.71 -8.98
C MET A 440 29.25 -1.82 -10.30
#